data_AF-A0A1H1FE30-F1
#
_entry.id   AF-A0A1H1FE30-F1
#
_cell.length_a   1.000
_cell.length_b   1.000
_cell.length_c   1.000
_cell.angle_alpha   90.00
_cell.angle_beta   90.00
_cell.angle_gamma   90.00
#
_symmetry.space_group_name_H-M   'P 1'
#
loop_
_entity.id
_entity.type
_entity.pdbx_description
1 polymer ?
#
loop_
_entity_poly.entity_id
_entity_poly.type
_entity_poly.pdbx_seq_one_letter_code
_entity_poly.pdbx_strand_id
1 'polypeptide(L)'
;MGTPNAEVAVYRCGSCGDYALGTDESTCCDVEPIAADDTVPIDSPDEAEVMGTVFDVSETELEICRQMMAMEEATIRELTEAVDRDRSVVTRHLDHLVELGVVEKQSRVRSSGGRVNVYTHRPVDAVRRQFKLGLVTWTNEALDLVDDLSAEKAERLVDSTARGSERIAVEDDE
;
A
#
# COMPACT_ATOMS: atom_id res chain seq x y z
N MET A 1 7.95 30.13 -7.23
CA MET A 1 6.49 30.07 -7.37
C MET A 1 6.09 28.68 -6.94
N GLY A 2 5.67 28.51 -5.68
CA GLY A 2 5.16 27.23 -5.21
C GLY A 2 3.77 27.04 -5.78
N THR A 3 3.56 25.97 -6.53
CA THR A 3 2.23 25.52 -6.96
C THR A 3 1.35 25.40 -5.72
N PRO A 4 0.08 25.84 -5.73
CA PRO A 4 -0.83 25.55 -4.64
C PRO A 4 -0.89 24.03 -4.48
N ASN A 5 -0.49 23.55 -3.32
CA ASN A 5 -0.61 22.16 -2.93
C ASN A 5 -2.12 21.92 -2.78
N ALA A 6 -2.78 21.47 -3.85
CA ALA A 6 -4.18 21.09 -3.77
C ALA A 6 -4.28 20.03 -2.66
N GLU A 7 -5.01 20.38 -1.60
CA GLU A 7 -5.14 19.50 -0.45
C GLU A 7 -5.93 18.27 -0.88
N VAL A 8 -5.26 17.12 -0.86
CA VAL A 8 -5.92 15.84 -1.16
C VAL A 8 -6.87 15.54 0.00
N ALA A 9 -8.14 15.34 -0.32
CA ALA A 9 -9.19 15.03 0.64
C ALA A 9 -9.95 13.77 0.22
N VAL A 10 -10.69 13.22 1.19
CA VAL A 10 -11.63 12.12 0.93
C VAL A 10 -12.97 12.74 0.53
N TYR A 11 -13.49 12.29 -0.61
CA TYR A 11 -14.78 12.69 -1.12
C TYR A 11 -15.69 11.49 -1.22
N ARG A 12 -16.99 11.73 -1.03
CA ARG A 12 -18.05 10.76 -1.28
C ARG A 12 -18.79 11.16 -2.56
N CYS A 13 -19.00 10.20 -3.46
CA CYS A 13 -19.81 10.40 -4.64
C CYS A 13 -21.29 10.47 -4.25
N GLY A 14 -21.98 11.56 -4.63
CA GLY A 14 -23.42 11.70 -4.37
C GLY A 14 -24.31 10.74 -5.17
N SER A 15 -23.80 10.14 -6.24
CA SER A 15 -24.56 9.25 -7.13
C SER A 15 -24.41 7.77 -6.77
N CYS A 16 -23.18 7.24 -6.71
CA CYS A 16 -22.93 5.83 -6.37
C CYS A 16 -22.68 5.60 -4.88
N GLY A 17 -22.33 6.65 -4.13
CA GLY A 17 -22.02 6.54 -2.70
C GLY A 17 -20.57 6.17 -2.39
N ASP A 18 -19.75 5.87 -3.39
CA ASP A 18 -18.34 5.47 -3.23
C ASP A 18 -17.47 6.59 -2.64
N TYR A 19 -16.39 6.19 -1.99
CA TYR A 19 -15.38 7.10 -1.45
C TYR A 19 -14.15 7.13 -2.37
N ALA A 20 -13.61 8.32 -2.61
CA ALA A 20 -12.42 8.52 -3.42
C ALA A 20 -11.46 9.52 -2.78
N LEU A 21 -10.16 9.29 -3.00
CA LEU A 21 -9.13 10.29 -2.74
C LEU A 21 -9.01 11.22 -3.95
N GLY A 22 -9.07 12.52 -3.71
CA GLY A 22 -9.06 13.47 -4.80
C GLY A 22 -8.65 14.87 -4.38
N THR A 23 -8.59 15.75 -5.37
CA THR A 23 -8.70 17.20 -5.21
C THR A 23 -10.14 17.65 -5.47
N ASP A 24 -10.42 18.93 -5.28
CA ASP A 24 -11.67 19.61 -5.63
C ASP A 24 -12.09 19.44 -7.10
N GLU A 25 -11.17 19.10 -7.99
CA GLU A 25 -11.42 18.80 -9.41
C GLU A 25 -11.78 17.33 -9.68
N SER A 26 -11.76 16.46 -8.67
CA SER A 26 -11.96 15.02 -8.85
C SER A 26 -13.44 14.69 -9.04
N THR A 27 -13.80 14.14 -10.19
CA THR A 27 -15.19 13.83 -10.52
C THR A 27 -15.41 12.32 -10.57
N CYS A 28 -16.32 11.81 -9.74
CA CYS A 28 -16.86 10.45 -9.87
C CYS A 28 -18.27 10.56 -10.46
N CYS A 29 -18.64 9.69 -11.40
CA CYS A 29 -19.96 9.69 -12.07
C CYS A 29 -20.41 11.05 -12.65
N ASP A 30 -19.48 11.91 -13.07
CA ASP A 30 -19.76 13.28 -13.56
C ASP A 30 -20.54 14.17 -12.56
N VAL A 31 -20.54 13.82 -11.27
CA VAL A 31 -21.16 14.62 -10.20
C VAL A 31 -20.10 15.33 -9.36
N GLU A 32 -20.47 16.53 -8.88
CA GLU A 32 -19.61 17.28 -7.97
C GLU A 32 -19.30 16.45 -6.71
N PRO A 33 -18.02 16.34 -6.33
CA PRO A 33 -17.62 15.55 -5.19
C PRO A 33 -18.16 16.19 -3.90
N ILE A 34 -18.78 15.38 -3.04
CA ILE A 34 -19.26 15.83 -1.74
C ILE A 34 -18.15 15.56 -0.74
N ALA A 35 -17.73 16.56 0.05
CA ALA A 35 -16.76 16.34 1.11
C ALA A 35 -17.28 15.27 2.09
N ALA A 36 -16.43 14.34 2.51
CA ALA A 36 -16.81 13.38 3.53
C ALA A 36 -16.96 14.10 4.89
N ASP A 37 -18.21 14.41 5.28
CA ASP A 37 -18.52 15.06 6.57
C ASP A 37 -18.49 14.08 7.76
N ASP A 38 -18.51 12.77 7.49
CA ASP A 38 -18.48 11.72 8.50
C ASP A 38 -17.05 11.22 8.74
N THR A 39 -16.51 11.41 9.94
CA THR A 39 -15.20 10.89 10.33
C THR A 39 -15.33 9.61 11.15
N VAL A 40 -14.64 8.55 10.75
CA VAL A 40 -14.46 7.34 11.56
C VAL A 40 -13.27 7.57 12.51
N PRO A 41 -13.39 7.28 13.82
CA PRO A 41 -12.27 7.42 14.75
C PRO A 41 -11.26 6.29 14.53
N ILE A 42 -10.29 6.55 13.65
CA ILE A 42 -9.11 5.71 13.45
C ILE A 42 -7.84 6.52 13.73
N ASP A 43 -6.84 5.87 14.31
CA ASP A 43 -5.54 6.49 14.52
C ASP A 43 -4.82 6.66 13.18
N SER A 44 -4.04 7.74 13.05
CA SER A 44 -3.16 7.94 11.90
C SER A 44 -1.99 6.96 11.98
N PRO A 45 -1.63 6.28 10.88
CA PRO A 45 -0.55 5.31 10.91
C PRO A 45 0.82 6.00 11.00
N ASP A 46 1.79 5.34 11.61
CA ASP A 46 3.19 5.75 11.59
C ASP A 46 3.98 5.15 10.40
N GLU A 47 5.25 5.54 10.25
CA GLU A 47 6.11 5.07 9.15
C GLU A 47 6.30 3.55 9.17
N ALA A 48 6.50 2.97 10.36
CA ALA A 48 6.76 1.54 10.50
C ALA A 48 5.51 0.72 10.18
N GLU A 49 4.33 1.20 10.59
CA GLU A 49 3.05 0.59 10.26
C GLU A 49 2.80 0.59 8.75
N VAL A 50 2.98 1.73 8.06
CA VAL A 50 2.78 1.78 6.61
C VAL A 50 3.78 0.88 5.88
N MET A 51 5.06 0.94 6.25
CA MET A 51 6.12 0.16 5.60
C MET A 51 5.93 -1.35 5.80
N GLY A 52 5.55 -1.77 7.01
CA GLY A 52 5.31 -3.18 7.32
C GLY A 52 4.01 -3.71 6.73
N THR A 53 2.89 -2.98 6.86
CA THR A 53 1.58 -3.47 6.44
C THR A 53 1.39 -3.45 4.93
N VAL A 54 1.84 -2.39 4.25
CA VAL A 54 1.57 -2.22 2.81
C VAL A 54 2.68 -2.83 1.96
N PHE A 55 3.93 -2.72 2.40
CA PHE A 55 5.09 -3.07 1.58
C PHE A 55 5.87 -4.29 2.11
N ASP A 56 5.46 -4.90 3.23
CA ASP A 56 6.17 -5.99 3.90
C ASP A 56 7.66 -5.66 4.16
N VAL A 57 7.96 -4.36 4.38
CA VAL A 57 9.32 -3.88 4.59
C VAL A 57 9.67 -3.99 6.07
N SER A 58 10.70 -4.78 6.36
CA SER A 58 11.24 -4.98 7.70
C SER A 58 12.17 -3.85 8.14
N GLU A 59 12.39 -3.72 9.46
CA GLU A 59 13.40 -2.80 10.02
C GLU A 59 14.81 -3.04 9.47
N THR A 60 15.13 -4.31 9.15
CA THR A 60 16.43 -4.68 8.57
C THR A 60 16.55 -4.14 7.13
N GLU A 61 15.48 -4.14 6.34
CA GLU A 61 15.47 -3.54 5.01
C GLU A 61 15.61 -2.03 5.05
N LEU A 62 14.96 -1.37 6.01
CA LEU A 62 15.15 0.07 6.24
C LEU A 62 16.60 0.36 6.60
N GLU A 63 17.24 -0.48 7.41
CA GLU A 63 18.65 -0.32 7.76
C GLU A 63 19.58 -0.54 6.55
N ILE A 64 19.33 -1.57 5.74
CA ILE A 64 20.06 -1.78 4.48
C ILE A 64 19.93 -0.54 3.57
N CYS A 65 18.72 0.03 3.43
CA CYS A 65 18.51 1.25 2.67
C CYS A 65 19.34 2.43 3.21
N ARG A 66 19.39 2.60 4.54
CA ARG A 66 20.21 3.67 5.17
C ARG A 66 21.69 3.50 4.89
N GLN A 67 22.22 2.28 5.02
CA GLN A 67 23.62 1.99 4.69
C GLN A 67 23.90 2.26 3.21
N MET A 68 22.99 1.85 2.32
CA MET A 68 23.10 2.09 0.88
C MET A 68 23.08 3.58 0.51
N MET A 69 22.41 4.44 1.26
CA MET A 69 22.45 5.89 1.00
C MET A 69 23.83 6.51 1.29
N ALA A 70 24.67 5.85 2.10
CA ALA A 70 26.04 6.28 2.35
C ALA A 70 27.05 5.75 1.30
N MET A 71 26.62 4.88 0.39
CA MET A 71 27.45 4.22 -0.61
C MET A 71 26.93 4.53 -2.02
N GLU A 72 27.81 4.88 -2.96
CA GLU A 72 27.40 5.06 -4.36
C GLU A 72 26.95 3.72 -4.98
N GLU A 73 27.66 2.64 -4.64
CA GLU A 73 27.34 1.27 -4.99
C GLU A 73 27.84 0.32 -3.91
N ALA A 74 27.16 -0.81 -3.74
CA ALA A 74 27.53 -1.82 -2.77
C ALA A 74 27.39 -3.24 -3.32
N THR A 75 28.31 -4.11 -2.94
CA THR A 75 28.19 -5.56 -3.15
C THR A 75 27.47 -6.21 -1.98
N ILE A 76 26.96 -7.44 -2.20
CA ILE A 76 26.36 -8.23 -1.10
C ILE A 76 27.31 -8.34 0.09
N ARG A 77 28.61 -8.51 -0.18
CA ARG A 77 29.63 -8.67 0.86
C ARG A 77 29.76 -7.42 1.70
N GLU A 78 29.85 -6.25 1.08
CA GLU A 78 29.94 -4.97 1.79
C GLU A 78 28.70 -4.71 2.63
N LEU A 79 27.52 -5.05 2.13
CA LEU A 79 26.27 -4.91 2.88
C LEU A 79 26.19 -5.90 4.05
N THR A 80 26.59 -7.16 3.86
CA THR A 80 26.69 -8.19 4.91
C THR A 80 27.59 -7.70 6.06
N GLU A 81 28.74 -7.11 5.72
CA GLU A 81 29.69 -6.55 6.68
C GLU A 81 29.12 -5.29 7.37
N ALA A 82 28.39 -4.43 6.66
CA ALA A 82 27.85 -3.17 7.19
C ALA A 82 26.67 -3.37 8.16
N VAL A 83 25.75 -4.30 7.86
CA VAL A 83 24.56 -4.54 8.71
C VAL A 83 24.75 -5.66 9.74
N ASP A 84 25.92 -6.31 9.75
CA ASP A 84 26.24 -7.46 10.61
C ASP A 84 25.16 -8.57 10.50
N ARG A 85 24.88 -9.00 9.28
CA ARG A 85 23.87 -10.03 8.97
C ARG A 85 24.39 -11.02 7.96
N ASP A 86 23.90 -12.24 8.03
CA ASP A 86 24.29 -13.30 7.10
C ASP A 86 23.93 -12.97 5.65
N ARG A 87 24.78 -13.46 4.74
CA ARG A 87 24.64 -13.24 3.30
C ARG A 87 23.27 -13.64 2.75
N SER A 88 22.69 -14.73 3.24
CA SER A 88 21.37 -15.21 2.79
C SER A 88 20.27 -14.23 3.15
N VAL A 89 20.32 -13.67 4.36
CA VAL A 89 19.37 -12.68 4.88
C VAL A 89 19.47 -11.40 4.06
N VAL A 90 20.68 -10.86 3.89
CA VAL A 90 20.91 -9.65 3.08
C VAL A 90 20.49 -9.85 1.63
N THR A 91 20.74 -11.03 1.05
CA THR A 91 20.33 -11.31 -0.34
C THR A 91 18.81 -11.30 -0.48
N ARG A 92 18.08 -11.94 0.44
CA ARG A 92 16.61 -11.96 0.43
C ARG A 92 16.03 -10.55 0.51
N HIS A 93 16.55 -9.75 1.44
CA HIS A 93 16.11 -8.35 1.61
C HIS A 93 16.43 -7.49 0.39
N LEU A 94 17.61 -7.68 -0.22
CA LEU A 94 17.95 -6.96 -1.44
C LEU A 94 17.07 -7.34 -2.63
N ASP A 95 16.75 -8.63 -2.79
CA ASP A 95 15.86 -9.06 -3.86
C ASP A 95 14.46 -8.45 -3.67
N HIS A 96 13.94 -8.42 -2.44
CA HIS A 96 12.68 -7.74 -2.12
C HIS A 96 12.74 -6.21 -2.38
N LEU A 97 13.81 -5.53 -1.95
CA LEU A 97 14.02 -4.10 -2.22
C LEU A 97 14.16 -3.78 -3.72
N VAL A 98 14.65 -4.72 -4.52
CA VAL A 98 14.69 -4.61 -5.98
C VAL A 98 13.29 -4.76 -6.58
N GLU A 99 12.49 -5.70 -6.08
CA GLU A 99 11.08 -5.87 -6.48
C GLU A 99 10.23 -4.64 -6.15
N LEU A 100 10.43 -4.06 -4.97
CA LEU A 100 9.82 -2.79 -4.56
C LEU A 100 10.35 -1.60 -5.37
N GLY A 101 11.40 -1.78 -6.16
CA GLY A 101 11.99 -0.72 -6.98
C GLY A 101 12.65 0.38 -6.15
N VAL A 102 13.19 0.05 -4.98
CA VAL A 102 13.98 0.94 -4.11
C VAL A 102 15.46 0.88 -4.49
N VAL A 103 15.91 -0.31 -4.87
CA VAL A 103 17.29 -0.63 -5.22
C VAL A 103 17.36 -1.17 -6.65
N GLU A 104 18.45 -0.86 -7.35
CA GLU A 104 18.76 -1.43 -8.66
C GLU A 104 19.89 -2.45 -8.55
N LYS A 105 19.71 -3.62 -9.16
CA LYS A 105 20.70 -4.70 -9.19
C LYS A 105 21.36 -4.76 -10.57
N GLN A 106 22.68 -4.61 -10.61
CA GLN A 106 23.47 -4.69 -11.83
C GLN A 106 24.53 -5.78 -11.72
N SER A 107 24.73 -6.53 -12.80
CA SER A 107 25.76 -7.57 -12.86
C SER A 107 26.96 -7.07 -13.68
N ARG A 108 28.11 -6.89 -13.02
CA ARG A 108 29.33 -6.35 -13.62
C ARG A 108 30.41 -7.39 -13.75
N VAL A 109 31.21 -7.28 -14.80
CA VAL A 109 32.37 -8.14 -15.04
C VAL A 109 33.56 -7.59 -14.25
N ARG A 110 34.22 -8.44 -13.47
CA ARG A 110 35.42 -8.08 -12.71
C ARG A 110 36.65 -8.22 -13.60
N SER A 111 37.66 -7.37 -13.35
CA SER A 111 38.93 -7.36 -14.08
C SER A 111 39.69 -8.70 -14.03
N SER A 112 39.44 -9.51 -13.01
CA SER A 112 40.03 -10.84 -12.81
C SER A 112 39.31 -11.98 -13.55
N GLY A 113 38.27 -11.68 -14.33
CA GLY A 113 37.30 -12.68 -14.78
C GLY A 113 36.31 -13.04 -13.67
N GLY A 114 35.03 -13.13 -14.02
CA GLY A 114 33.92 -13.37 -13.08
C GLY A 114 32.88 -12.25 -13.09
N ARG A 115 31.67 -12.56 -12.64
CA ARG A 115 30.56 -11.59 -12.51
C ARG A 115 30.31 -11.30 -11.04
N VAL A 116 30.12 -10.04 -10.70
CA VAL A 116 29.71 -9.58 -9.37
C VAL A 116 28.40 -8.80 -9.49
N ASN A 117 27.49 -9.04 -8.56
CA ASN A 117 26.29 -8.21 -8.45
C ASN A 117 26.62 -7.01 -7.57
N VAL A 118 26.33 -5.83 -8.09
CA VAL A 118 26.37 -4.55 -7.39
C VAL A 118 24.96 -4.00 -7.29
N TYR A 119 24.71 -3.29 -6.21
CA TYR A 119 23.43 -2.70 -5.88
C TYR A 119 23.61 -1.19 -5.72
N THR A 120 22.70 -0.42 -6.29
CA THR A 120 22.69 1.04 -6.23
C THR A 120 21.33 1.51 -5.75
N HIS A 121 21.30 2.51 -4.88
CA HIS A 121 20.03 3.11 -4.48
C HIS A 121 19.43 3.90 -5.64
N ARG A 122 18.10 3.93 -5.74
CA ARG A 122 17.42 4.82 -6.69
C ARG A 122 17.32 6.24 -6.14
N PRO A 123 17.09 7.26 -6.98
CA PRO A 123 16.84 8.61 -6.51
C PRO A 123 15.61 8.65 -5.58
N VAL A 124 15.70 9.44 -4.50
CA VAL A 124 14.64 9.54 -3.47
C VAL A 124 13.27 9.88 -4.09
N ASP A 125 13.22 10.77 -5.09
CA ASP A 125 11.96 11.11 -5.78
C ASP A 125 11.37 9.96 -6.60
N ALA A 126 12.20 9.04 -7.10
CA ALA A 126 11.72 7.85 -7.79
C ALA A 126 11.12 6.85 -6.79
N VAL A 127 11.83 6.61 -5.69
CA VAL A 127 11.37 5.73 -4.60
C VAL A 127 10.07 6.26 -3.97
N ARG A 128 10.00 7.57 -3.69
CA ARG A 128 8.80 8.20 -3.13
C ARG A 128 7.59 8.08 -4.05
N ARG A 129 7.78 8.22 -5.37
CA ARG A 129 6.70 8.02 -6.35
C ARG A 129 6.23 6.56 -6.38
N GLN A 130 7.17 5.61 -6.32
CA GLN A 130 6.87 4.18 -6.29
C GLN A 130 6.05 3.79 -5.07
N PHE A 131 6.45 4.23 -3.87
CA PHE A 131 5.67 3.95 -2.65
C PHE A 131 4.31 4.63 -2.67
N LYS A 132 4.20 5.88 -3.13
CA LYS A 132 2.89 6.53 -3.26
C LYS A 132 1.95 5.75 -4.19
N LEU A 133 2.46 5.28 -5.33
CA LEU A 133 1.67 4.46 -6.25
C LEU A 133 1.21 3.17 -5.58
N GLY A 134 2.13 2.44 -4.94
CA GLY A 134 1.78 1.19 -4.25
C GLY A 134 0.76 1.38 -3.13
N LEU A 135 0.87 2.46 -2.35
CA LEU A 135 -0.10 2.78 -1.29
C LEU A 135 -1.50 3.06 -1.85
N VAL A 136 -1.61 3.82 -2.94
CA VAL A 136 -2.90 4.10 -3.58
C VAL A 136 -3.50 2.82 -4.17
N THR A 137 -2.70 1.98 -4.81
CA THR A 137 -3.16 0.67 -5.33
C THR A 137 -3.64 -0.24 -4.20
N TRP A 138 -2.87 -0.37 -3.13
CA TRP A 138 -3.26 -1.16 -1.96
C TRP A 138 -4.55 -0.64 -1.32
N THR A 139 -4.70 0.69 -1.21
CA THR A 139 -5.92 1.31 -0.67
C THR A 139 -7.13 0.96 -1.53
N ASN A 140 -7.00 1.01 -2.86
CA ASN A 140 -8.08 0.65 -3.77
C ASN A 140 -8.49 -0.82 -3.59
N GLU A 141 -7.54 -1.74 -3.54
CA GLU A 141 -7.81 -3.16 -3.29
C GLU A 141 -8.43 -3.40 -1.90
N ALA A 142 -8.01 -2.65 -0.88
CA ALA A 142 -8.60 -2.73 0.46
C ALA A 142 -10.05 -2.22 0.50
N LEU A 143 -10.38 -1.19 -0.29
CA LEU A 143 -11.75 -0.69 -0.44
C LEU A 143 -12.65 -1.74 -1.09
N ASP A 144 -12.18 -2.39 -2.17
CA ASP A 144 -12.92 -3.47 -2.83
C ASP A 144 -13.28 -4.61 -1.83
N LEU A 145 -12.34 -4.98 -0.95
CA LEU A 145 -12.57 -5.98 0.11
C LEU A 145 -13.63 -5.54 1.15
N VAL A 146 -13.69 -4.24 1.47
CA VAL A 146 -14.69 -3.69 2.40
C VAL A 146 -16.08 -3.70 1.77
N ASP A 147 -16.16 -3.41 0.48
CA ASP A 147 -17.43 -3.43 -0.27
C ASP A 147 -17.97 -4.86 -0.39
N ASP A 148 -17.11 -5.84 -0.68
CA ASP A 148 -17.47 -7.26 -0.69
C ASP A 148 -18.00 -7.74 0.67
N LEU A 149 -17.37 -7.33 1.77
CA LEU A 149 -17.83 -7.65 3.13
C LEU A 149 -19.21 -7.06 3.42
N SER A 150 -19.47 -5.86 2.91
CA SER A 150 -20.74 -5.16 3.08
C SER A 150 -21.86 -5.88 2.32
N ALA A 151 -21.57 -6.37 1.11
CA ALA A 151 -22.50 -7.18 0.32
C ALA A 151 -22.83 -8.52 1.02
N GLU A 152 -21.82 -9.28 1.46
CA GLU A 152 -22.04 -10.57 2.13
C GLU A 152 -22.92 -10.43 3.39
N LYS A 153 -22.64 -9.40 4.21
CA LYS A 153 -23.44 -9.14 5.42
C LYS A 153 -24.87 -8.73 5.08
N ALA A 154 -25.08 -7.93 4.04
CA ALA A 154 -26.42 -7.55 3.59
C ALA A 154 -27.23 -8.77 3.15
N GLU A 155 -26.64 -9.69 2.39
CA GLU A 155 -27.29 -10.92 1.94
C GLU A 155 -27.76 -11.80 3.11
N ARG A 156 -26.95 -11.93 4.17
CA ARG A 156 -27.32 -12.70 5.37
C ARG A 156 -28.50 -12.09 6.12
N LEU A 157 -28.60 -10.75 6.16
CA LEU A 157 -29.73 -10.07 6.77
C LEU A 157 -31.01 -10.28 5.96
N VAL A 158 -30.93 -10.23 4.63
CA VAL A 158 -32.08 -10.49 3.74
C VAL A 158 -32.56 -11.93 3.87
N ASP A 159 -31.67 -12.93 3.90
CA ASP A 159 -32.04 -14.35 4.08
C ASP A 159 -32.66 -14.62 5.47
N SER A 160 -32.15 -13.97 6.53
CA SER A 160 -32.74 -14.09 7.86
C SER A 160 -34.15 -13.48 7.96
N THR A 161 -34.40 -12.40 7.21
CA THR A 161 -35.72 -11.74 7.15
C THR A 161 -36.71 -12.56 6.33
N ALA A 162 -36.26 -13.19 5.24
CA ALA A 162 -37.06 -14.13 4.45
C ALA A 162 -37.50 -15.35 5.29
N ARG A 163 -36.59 -15.95 6.08
CA ARG A 163 -36.93 -17.07 6.98
C ARG A 163 -37.76 -16.65 8.22
N GLY A 164 -37.69 -15.39 8.61
CA GLY A 164 -38.51 -14.81 9.68
C GLY A 164 -39.97 -14.57 9.26
N SER A 165 -40.19 -14.21 7.99
CA SER A 165 -41.54 -13.96 7.46
C SER A 165 -42.36 -15.23 7.21
N GLU A 166 -41.71 -16.40 7.11
CA GLU A 166 -42.39 -17.70 6.91
C GLU A 166 -42.90 -18.33 8.22
N ARG A 167 -42.54 -17.75 9.37
CA ARG A 167 -42.98 -18.20 10.72
C ARG A 167 -44.13 -17.39 11.31
N ILE A 168 -44.64 -16.37 10.60
CA ILE A 168 -45.78 -15.53 11.03
C ILE A 168 -46.97 -15.74 10.07
N ALA A 169 -47.19 -16.99 9.66
CA ALA A 169 -48.36 -17.40 8.89
C ALA A 169 -48.94 -18.72 9.45
N VAL A 170 -49.05 -18.82 10.78
CA VAL A 170 -49.91 -19.81 11.43
C VAL A 170 -50.50 -19.12 12.66
N GLU A 171 -51.81 -19.31 12.85
CA GLU A 171 -52.65 -18.79 13.95
C GLU A 171 -53.28 -17.41 13.68
N ASP A 172 -54.42 -17.42 13.00
CA ASP A 172 -55.68 -17.03 13.65
C ASP A 172 -56.84 -17.76 12.93
N ASP A 173 -57.43 -18.70 13.66
CA ASP A 173 -58.66 -19.47 13.39
C ASP A 173 -59.90 -18.57 13.39
N GLU A 174 -60.89 -18.86 12.53
CA GLU A 174 -62.29 -19.24 12.90
C GLU A 174 -63.19 -19.38 11.65
#